data_AF-A0A894KGQ1-F1
#
_entry.id   AF-A0A894KGQ1-F1
#
_cell.length_a   1.000
_cell.length_b   1.000
_cell.length_c   1.000
_cell.angle_alpha   90.00
_cell.angle_beta   90.00
_cell.angle_gamma   90.00
#
_symmetry.space_group_name_H-M   'P 1'
#
loop_
_entity.id
_entity.type
_entity.pdbx_description
1 polymer ?
#
loop_
_entity_poly.entity_id
_entity_poly.type
_entity_poly.pdbx_seq_one_letter_code
_entity_poly.pdbx_strand_id
1 'polypeptide(L)'
;MSKNGYLFYVTGQESSDKAPREVDEKLVSKYGVGISKWVRARRKRADLANVQYLRFERFFVLVATHGEHPFFTQEAAVIRDCRRVPIKFGGYAVSYRGGHASVRIAREQYDLLKAYFLELAVRRSAATLEVIFHRLPFEPYAPIRGQLLGLLRVVNRARKVAGYEPVPATCLRLRRRVLRPFVRAGPIRCLPENEQARPTAVGDRGG
;
A
#
# COMPACT_ATOMS: atom_id res chain seq x y z
N MET A 1 -19.51 -6.21 10.82
CA MET A 1 -18.74 -7.47 10.64
C MET A 1 -18.20 -7.50 9.21
N SER A 2 -16.95 -7.88 8.97
CA SER A 2 -16.37 -7.90 7.60
C SER A 2 -17.11 -8.93 6.77
N LYS A 3 -17.62 -8.52 5.59
CA LYS A 3 -18.32 -9.44 4.66
C LYS A 3 -17.49 -10.72 4.42
N ASN A 4 -16.16 -10.59 4.43
CA ASN A 4 -15.23 -11.69 4.15
C ASN A 4 -14.42 -12.18 5.37
N GLY A 5 -14.26 -11.37 6.42
CA GLY A 5 -13.71 -11.85 7.71
C GLY A 5 -12.19 -11.90 7.84
N TYR A 6 -11.42 -11.43 6.85
CA TYR A 6 -9.95 -11.43 6.90
C TYR A 6 -9.46 -10.33 7.84
N LEU A 7 -9.02 -10.72 9.03
CA LEU A 7 -8.66 -9.81 10.12
C LEU A 7 -7.23 -10.04 10.61
N PHE A 8 -6.75 -11.28 10.51
CA PHE A 8 -5.41 -11.66 10.96
C PHE A 8 -4.45 -11.63 9.79
N TYR A 9 -3.20 -11.24 10.02
CA TYR A 9 -2.22 -11.20 8.97
C TYR A 9 -0.80 -11.41 9.46
N VAL A 10 0.05 -11.81 8.51
CA VAL A 10 1.52 -11.84 8.61
C VAL A 10 2.05 -11.12 7.38
N THR A 11 3.08 -10.30 7.58
CA THR A 11 3.84 -9.67 6.50
C THR A 11 5.23 -10.25 6.46
N GLY A 12 5.81 -10.40 5.28
CA GLY A 12 7.21 -10.78 5.13
C GLY A 12 7.88 -10.09 3.95
N GLN A 13 9.20 -10.11 3.99
CA GLN A 13 10.06 -9.68 2.90
C GLN A 13 10.92 -10.88 2.48
N GLU A 14 10.89 -11.22 1.21
CA GLU A 14 11.67 -12.33 0.65
C GLU A 14 13.14 -11.94 0.52
N SER A 15 14.03 -12.88 0.85
CA SER A 15 15.47 -12.74 0.65
C SER A 15 15.82 -12.61 -0.83
N SER A 16 16.83 -11.81 -1.15
CA SER A 16 17.34 -11.62 -2.53
C SER A 16 17.64 -12.92 -3.24
N ASP A 17 18.16 -13.90 -2.49
CA ASP A 17 18.79 -15.10 -3.03
C ASP A 17 17.79 -16.16 -3.51
N LYS A 18 16.50 -15.96 -3.23
CA LYS A 18 15.43 -16.87 -3.64
C LYS A 18 14.64 -16.27 -4.79
N ALA A 19 14.30 -17.11 -5.75
CA ALA A 19 13.35 -16.77 -6.79
C ALA A 19 11.96 -16.56 -6.16
N PRO A 20 11.31 -15.39 -6.34
CA PRO A 20 10.01 -15.11 -5.72
C PRO A 20 8.94 -16.16 -6.02
N ARG A 21 8.98 -16.77 -7.21
CA ARG A 21 8.02 -17.82 -7.61
C ARG A 21 8.10 -19.08 -6.76
N GLU A 22 9.30 -19.48 -6.33
CA GLU A 22 9.47 -20.64 -5.47
C GLU A 22 8.88 -20.39 -4.08
N VAL A 23 9.03 -19.15 -3.58
CA VAL A 23 8.41 -18.73 -2.32
C VAL A 23 6.88 -18.68 -2.47
N ASP A 24 6.38 -18.15 -3.58
CA ASP A 24 4.95 -18.14 -3.92
C ASP A 24 4.37 -19.56 -3.85
N GLU A 25 4.96 -20.51 -4.58
CA GLU A 25 4.50 -21.89 -4.64
C GLU A 25 4.53 -22.57 -3.26
N LYS A 26 5.62 -22.35 -2.51
CA LYS A 26 5.76 -22.86 -1.15
C LYS A 26 4.65 -22.32 -0.23
N LEU A 27 4.39 -21.02 -0.24
CA LEU A 27 3.37 -20.40 0.62
C LEU A 27 1.95 -20.81 0.21
N VAL A 28 1.67 -20.87 -1.09
CA VAL A 28 0.37 -21.30 -1.63
C VAL A 28 0.07 -22.74 -1.25
N SER A 29 1.06 -23.63 -1.39
CA SER A 29 0.94 -25.04 -1.02
C SER A 29 0.80 -25.21 0.50
N LYS A 30 1.73 -24.62 1.27
CA LYS A 30 1.77 -24.72 2.74
C LYS A 30 0.46 -24.27 3.41
N TYR A 31 -0.16 -23.20 2.90
CA TYR A 31 -1.35 -22.62 3.50
C TYR A 31 -2.64 -22.87 2.71
N GLY A 32 -2.60 -23.72 1.68
CA GLY A 32 -3.79 -24.10 0.91
C GLY A 32 -4.54 -22.90 0.31
N VAL A 33 -3.82 -21.88 -0.16
CA VAL A 33 -4.41 -20.61 -0.62
C VAL A 33 -5.19 -20.76 -1.94
N GLY A 34 -4.76 -21.70 -2.81
CA GLY A 34 -5.29 -21.90 -4.16
C GLY A 34 -6.69 -22.52 -4.26
N ILE A 35 -7.50 -22.47 -3.20
CA ILE A 35 -8.81 -23.11 -3.14
C ILE A 35 -9.94 -22.25 -3.75
N SER A 36 -10.93 -22.93 -4.34
CA SER A 36 -12.05 -22.26 -5.00
C SER A 36 -12.93 -21.47 -4.02
N LYS A 37 -13.73 -20.53 -4.55
CA LYS A 37 -14.69 -19.75 -3.73
C LYS A 37 -15.66 -20.65 -2.94
N TRP A 38 -16.07 -21.77 -3.53
CA TRP A 38 -17.02 -22.71 -2.93
C TRP A 38 -16.38 -23.50 -1.78
N VAL A 39 -15.13 -23.91 -1.95
CA VAL A 39 -14.36 -24.55 -0.88
C VAL A 39 -14.18 -23.59 0.29
N ARG A 40 -13.85 -22.32 0.03
CA ARG A 40 -13.75 -21.30 1.10
C ARG A 40 -15.06 -21.10 1.86
N ALA A 41 -16.18 -21.07 1.15
CA ALA A 41 -17.50 -20.96 1.77
C ALA A 41 -17.85 -22.18 2.64
N ARG A 42 -17.50 -23.39 2.20
CA ARG A 42 -17.68 -24.62 2.99
C ARG A 42 -16.80 -24.62 4.25
N ARG A 43 -15.52 -24.28 4.11
CA ARG A 43 -14.58 -24.14 5.24
C ARG A 43 -15.09 -23.18 6.31
N LYS A 44 -15.56 -22.00 5.89
CA LYS A 44 -16.12 -20.99 6.80
C LYS A 44 -17.33 -21.51 7.59
N ARG A 45 -18.16 -22.39 7.02
CA ARG A 45 -19.30 -23.02 7.72
C ARG A 45 -18.87 -24.09 8.72
N ALA A 46 -17.71 -24.70 8.50
CA ALA A 46 -17.12 -25.70 9.40
C ALA A 46 -16.13 -25.06 10.41
N ASP A 47 -16.21 -23.74 10.61
CA ASP A 47 -15.29 -22.95 11.45
C ASP A 47 -13.79 -23.11 11.12
N LEU A 48 -13.48 -23.49 9.88
CA LEU A 48 -12.12 -23.54 9.37
C LEU A 48 -11.73 -22.20 8.76
N ALA A 49 -10.52 -21.73 9.06
CA ALA A 49 -10.05 -20.48 8.49
C ALA A 49 -9.73 -20.62 7.00
N ASN A 50 -9.79 -19.48 6.31
CA ASN A 50 -9.29 -19.30 4.96
C ASN A 50 -8.13 -18.33 4.97
N VAL A 51 -7.07 -18.65 4.24
CA VAL A 51 -5.90 -17.79 4.04
C VAL A 51 -5.88 -17.27 2.61
N GLN A 52 -5.49 -16.01 2.43
CA GLN A 52 -5.12 -15.44 1.14
C GLN A 52 -3.68 -14.96 1.17
N TYR A 53 -3.05 -15.02 0.01
CA TYR A 53 -1.69 -14.59 -0.22
C TYR A 53 -1.70 -13.44 -1.23
N LEU A 54 -1.01 -12.36 -0.91
CA LEU A 54 -0.82 -11.18 -1.75
C LEU A 54 0.67 -10.86 -1.80
N ARG A 55 1.25 -10.76 -3.00
CA ARG A 55 2.65 -10.36 -3.19
C ARG A 55 2.76 -9.11 -4.07
N PHE A 56 3.66 -8.23 -3.70
CA PHE A 56 4.16 -7.14 -4.52
C PHE A 56 5.68 -7.17 -4.49
N GLU A 57 6.30 -7.43 -5.65
CA GLU A 57 7.75 -7.65 -5.75
C GLU A 57 8.20 -8.72 -4.74
N ARG A 58 9.00 -8.36 -3.74
CA ARG A 58 9.48 -9.25 -2.67
C ARG A 58 8.74 -9.09 -1.34
N PHE A 59 7.79 -8.17 -1.26
CA PHE A 59 6.94 -8.00 -0.09
C PHE A 59 5.69 -8.87 -0.24
N PHE A 60 5.31 -9.57 0.82
CA PHE A 60 4.07 -10.33 0.84
C PHE A 60 3.25 -10.13 2.09
N VAL A 61 1.96 -10.44 1.96
CA VAL A 61 1.00 -10.52 3.06
C VAL A 61 0.22 -11.83 2.96
N LEU A 62 0.23 -12.57 4.06
CA LEU A 62 -0.76 -13.62 4.31
C LEU A 62 -1.87 -13.00 5.15
N VAL A 63 -3.13 -13.11 4.72
CA VAL A 63 -4.29 -12.66 5.49
C VAL A 63 -5.23 -13.83 5.74
N ALA A 64 -5.72 -13.95 6.97
CA ALA A 64 -6.56 -15.06 7.40
C ALA A 64 -7.90 -14.60 8.00
N THR A 65 -8.93 -15.39 7.76
CA THR A 65 -10.17 -15.32 8.54
C THR A 65 -9.98 -15.94 9.92
N HIS A 66 -10.94 -15.75 10.82
CA HIS A 66 -11.01 -16.58 12.03
C HIS A 66 -11.30 -18.05 11.66
N GLY A 67 -10.91 -18.98 12.54
CA GLY A 67 -11.16 -20.41 12.44
C GLY A 67 -9.89 -21.25 12.61
N GLU A 68 -10.02 -22.57 12.58
CA GLU A 68 -8.87 -23.48 12.67
C GLU A 68 -8.05 -23.47 11.36
N HIS A 69 -6.73 -23.30 11.49
CA HIS A 69 -5.78 -23.40 10.38
C HIS A 69 -4.34 -23.52 10.89
N PRO A 70 -3.45 -24.26 10.19
CA PRO A 70 -2.01 -24.28 10.49
C PRO A 70 -1.34 -22.89 10.49
N PHE A 71 -1.98 -21.89 9.90
CA PHE A 71 -1.53 -20.50 9.94
C PHE A 71 -1.43 -20.00 11.38
N PHE A 72 -2.45 -20.27 12.21
CA PHE A 72 -2.52 -19.79 13.59
C PHE A 72 -1.54 -20.49 14.54
N THR A 73 -1.12 -21.70 14.21
CA THR A 73 -0.12 -22.44 15.01
C THR A 73 1.29 -22.15 14.54
N GLN A 74 1.54 -22.16 13.23
CA GLN A 74 2.90 -22.03 12.68
C GLN A 74 3.41 -20.59 12.65
N GLU A 75 2.53 -19.60 12.53
CA GLU A 75 2.91 -18.17 12.52
C GLU A 75 2.55 -17.45 13.83
N ALA A 76 2.16 -18.19 14.87
CA ALA A 76 1.58 -17.66 16.12
C ALA A 76 2.34 -16.45 16.70
N ALA A 77 3.68 -16.49 16.67
CA ALA A 77 4.53 -15.44 17.23
C ALA A 77 4.48 -14.10 16.48
N VAL A 78 4.09 -14.11 15.20
CA VAL A 78 4.17 -12.93 14.33
C VAL A 78 2.81 -12.48 13.78
N ILE A 79 1.73 -13.20 14.09
CA ILE A 79 0.37 -12.83 13.68
C ILE A 79 -0.03 -11.50 14.31
N ARG A 80 -0.63 -10.66 13.48
CA ARG A 80 -1.22 -9.38 13.89
C ARG A 80 -2.68 -9.31 13.50
N ASP A 81 -3.44 -8.50 14.22
CA ASP A 81 -4.83 -8.18 13.92
C ASP A 81 -4.94 -6.79 13.30
N CYS A 82 -5.43 -6.69 12.07
CA CYS A 82 -5.54 -5.45 11.31
C CYS A 82 -6.55 -4.43 11.89
N ARG A 83 -7.36 -4.84 12.87
CA ARG A 83 -8.19 -3.93 13.68
C ARG A 83 -7.37 -3.16 14.70
N ARG A 84 -6.28 -3.76 15.19
CA ARG A 84 -5.40 -3.20 16.23
C ARG A 84 -4.14 -2.60 15.63
N VAL A 85 -3.46 -3.36 14.76
CA VAL A 85 -2.18 -2.98 14.15
C VAL A 85 -2.33 -2.96 12.63
N PRO A 86 -2.31 -1.78 11.97
CA PRO A 86 -2.49 -1.69 10.52
C PRO A 86 -1.36 -2.38 9.77
N ILE A 87 -1.68 -2.95 8.60
CA ILE A 87 -0.69 -3.39 7.62
C ILE A 87 -0.03 -2.14 7.04
N LYS A 88 1.28 -2.01 7.20
CA LYS A 88 2.06 -0.90 6.65
C LYS A 88 2.69 -1.32 5.33
N PHE A 89 2.48 -0.55 4.27
CA PHE A 89 3.06 -0.82 2.95
C PHE A 89 3.08 0.45 2.10
N GLY A 90 4.21 0.77 1.45
CA GLY A 90 4.32 1.89 0.50
C GLY A 90 3.92 3.26 1.07
N GLY A 91 4.17 3.53 2.36
CA GLY A 91 3.73 4.75 3.04
C GLY A 91 2.25 4.77 3.45
N TYR A 92 1.50 3.71 3.17
CA TYR A 92 0.12 3.52 3.61
C TYR A 92 0.02 2.70 4.90
N ALA A 93 -1.06 2.91 5.63
CA ALA A 93 -1.52 2.08 6.73
C ALA A 93 -2.94 1.57 6.41
N VAL A 94 -3.07 0.25 6.26
CA VAL A 94 -4.33 -0.43 5.95
C VAL A 94 -4.84 -1.14 7.20
N SER A 95 -5.99 -0.70 7.72
CA SER A 95 -6.65 -1.28 8.89
C SER A 95 -8.08 -1.70 8.58
N TYR A 96 -8.75 -2.35 9.53
CA TYR A 96 -10.16 -2.65 9.43
C TYR A 96 -10.94 -1.90 10.52
N ARG A 97 -11.79 -0.94 10.11
CA ARG A 97 -12.52 -0.03 11.01
C ARG A 97 -13.94 0.21 10.51
N GLY A 98 -14.90 0.35 11.41
CA GLY A 98 -16.29 0.69 11.04
C GLY A 98 -16.92 -0.28 10.04
N GLY A 99 -16.52 -1.55 10.05
CA GLY A 99 -17.06 -2.54 9.13
C GLY A 99 -16.39 -2.62 7.75
N HIS A 100 -15.32 -1.86 7.48
CA HIS A 100 -14.66 -1.84 6.17
C HIS A 100 -13.14 -1.63 6.26
N ALA A 101 -12.45 -1.86 5.15
CA ALA A 101 -11.03 -1.53 5.04
C ALA A 101 -10.84 -0.01 5.09
N SER A 102 -9.97 0.46 5.99
CA SER A 102 -9.63 1.87 6.18
C SER A 102 -8.17 2.08 5.80
N VAL A 103 -7.95 2.79 4.70
CA VAL A 103 -6.63 3.12 4.15
C VAL A 103 -6.28 4.56 4.53
N ARG A 104 -5.13 4.75 5.16
CA ARG A 104 -4.59 6.04 5.62
C ARG A 104 -3.15 6.20 5.14
N ILE A 105 -2.66 7.43 5.12
CA ILE A 105 -1.21 7.69 5.13
C ILE A 105 -0.69 7.18 6.48
N ALA A 106 0.38 6.37 6.47
CA ALA A 106 1.02 5.87 7.67
C ALA A 106 1.42 7.04 8.58
N ARG A 107 1.34 6.84 9.90
CA ARG A 107 1.52 7.95 10.86
C ARG A 107 2.89 8.61 10.71
N GLU A 108 3.93 7.79 10.62
CA GLU A 108 5.30 8.24 10.48
C GLU A 108 5.47 9.07 9.19
N GLN A 109 4.87 8.60 8.09
CA GLN A 109 4.92 9.30 6.81
C GLN A 109 4.10 10.59 6.83
N TYR A 110 2.96 10.61 7.50
CA TYR A 110 2.14 11.81 7.66
C TYR A 110 2.87 12.87 8.48
N ASP A 111 3.55 12.47 9.55
CA ASP A 111 4.30 13.38 10.42
C ASP A 111 5.49 13.99 9.65
N LEU A 112 6.20 13.20 8.84
CA LEU A 112 7.25 13.70 7.93
C LEU A 112 6.70 14.71 6.90
N LEU A 113 5.59 14.39 6.24
CA LEU A 113 4.95 15.33 5.31
C LEU A 113 4.55 16.62 6.02
N LYS A 114 3.96 16.51 7.21
CA LYS A 114 3.54 17.68 7.99
C LYS A 114 4.73 18.59 8.33
N ALA A 115 5.85 18.02 8.79
CA ALA A 115 7.06 18.78 9.06
C ALA A 115 7.59 19.48 7.80
N TYR A 116 7.72 18.74 6.70
CA TYR A 116 8.20 19.25 5.42
C TYR A 116 7.33 20.42 4.90
N PHE A 117 6.01 20.27 4.90
CA PHE A 117 5.12 21.33 4.42
C PHE A 117 5.09 22.55 5.34
N LEU A 118 5.24 22.37 6.66
CA LEU A 118 5.32 23.49 7.61
C LEU A 118 6.62 24.28 7.42
N GLU A 119 7.74 23.61 7.16
CA GLU A 119 9.00 24.28 6.83
C GLU A 119 8.88 25.14 5.57
N LEU A 120 8.21 24.61 4.53
CA LEU A 120 8.01 25.33 3.28
C LEU A 120 6.92 26.40 3.34
N ALA A 121 6.01 26.32 4.32
CA ALA A 121 4.79 27.14 4.37
C ALA A 121 5.08 28.64 4.25
N VAL A 122 6.13 29.14 4.90
CA VAL A 122 6.51 30.57 4.90
C VAL A 122 7.73 30.87 4.01
N ARG A 123 8.34 29.84 3.41
CA ARG A 123 9.55 29.97 2.58
C ARG A 123 9.26 29.91 1.08
N ARG A 124 8.08 29.43 0.69
CA ARG A 124 7.69 29.22 -0.71
C ARG A 124 6.37 29.93 -1.03
N SER A 125 6.18 30.24 -2.31
CA SER A 125 4.93 30.83 -2.79
C SER A 125 3.78 29.81 -2.72
N ALA A 126 2.54 30.31 -2.76
CA ALA A 126 1.37 29.45 -2.81
C ALA A 126 1.42 28.51 -4.04
N ALA A 127 1.73 29.06 -5.21
CA ALA A 127 1.86 28.30 -6.45
C ALA A 127 2.87 27.14 -6.36
N THR A 128 4.03 27.34 -5.72
CA THR A 128 4.99 26.25 -5.50
C THR A 128 4.41 25.16 -4.60
N LEU A 129 3.75 25.54 -3.50
CA LEU A 129 3.12 24.58 -2.59
C LEU A 129 1.98 23.80 -3.28
N GLU A 130 1.22 24.43 -4.16
CA GLU A 130 0.17 23.77 -4.94
C GLU A 130 0.74 22.61 -5.77
N VAL A 131 1.84 22.85 -6.49
CA VAL A 131 2.51 21.82 -7.31
C VAL A 131 2.99 20.66 -6.44
N ILE A 132 3.55 20.96 -5.26
CA ILE A 132 4.04 19.94 -4.33
C ILE A 132 2.86 19.11 -3.78
N PHE A 133 1.77 19.76 -3.35
CA PHE A 133 0.56 19.08 -2.91
C PHE A 133 -0.04 18.19 -3.99
N HIS A 134 -0.09 18.69 -5.22
CA HIS A 134 -0.66 17.96 -6.35
C HIS A 134 0.13 16.69 -6.70
N ARG A 135 1.45 16.71 -6.51
CA ARG A 135 2.36 15.60 -6.81
C ARG A 135 2.45 14.53 -5.71
N LEU A 136 1.74 14.69 -4.59
CA LEU A 136 1.79 13.70 -3.52
C LEU A 136 1.37 12.31 -4.00
N PRO A 137 2.16 11.25 -3.75
CA PRO A 137 1.96 9.91 -4.33
C PRO A 137 0.89 9.09 -3.59
N PHE A 138 -0.12 9.75 -3.03
CA PHE A 138 -1.19 9.09 -2.28
C PHE A 138 -2.48 9.02 -3.10
N GLU A 139 -3.02 7.81 -3.22
CA GLU A 139 -4.33 7.62 -3.83
C GLU A 139 -5.43 8.08 -2.86
N PRO A 140 -6.41 8.90 -3.29
CA PRO A 140 -7.34 9.58 -2.38
C PRO A 140 -8.47 8.67 -1.89
N TYR A 141 -8.12 7.67 -1.07
CA TYR A 141 -9.08 6.97 -0.23
C TYR A 141 -9.75 7.94 0.74
N ALA A 142 -10.99 7.63 1.18
CA ALA A 142 -11.77 8.55 2.00
C ALA A 142 -11.01 9.09 3.23
N PRO A 143 -10.28 8.27 4.02
CA PRO A 143 -9.49 8.79 5.14
C PRO A 143 -8.28 9.63 4.70
N ILE A 144 -7.62 9.28 3.59
CA ILE A 144 -6.48 10.03 3.04
C ILE A 144 -6.90 11.43 2.61
N ARG A 145 -8.06 11.59 1.97
CA ARG A 145 -8.59 12.92 1.64
C ARG A 145 -8.74 13.79 2.88
N GLY A 146 -9.26 13.22 3.97
CA GLY A 146 -9.35 13.91 5.26
C GLY A 146 -7.98 14.31 5.82
N GLN A 147 -6.98 13.41 5.73
CA GLN A 147 -5.60 13.70 6.13
C GLN A 147 -4.99 14.83 5.29
N LEU A 148 -5.14 14.81 3.96
CA LEU A 148 -4.61 15.85 3.07
C LEU A 148 -5.29 17.21 3.30
N LEU A 149 -6.61 17.23 3.48
CA LEU A 149 -7.34 18.45 3.85
C LEU A 149 -6.94 18.97 5.24
N GLY A 150 -6.62 18.07 6.18
CA GLY A 150 -6.08 18.43 7.49
C GLY A 150 -4.69 19.06 7.38
N LEU A 151 -3.82 18.47 6.58
CA LEU A 151 -2.47 18.97 6.30
C LEU A 151 -2.53 20.38 5.67
N LEU A 152 -3.33 20.56 4.61
CA LEU A 152 -3.52 21.86 3.97
C LEU A 152 -4.02 22.93 4.95
N ARG A 153 -4.97 22.59 5.84
CA ARG A 153 -5.45 23.51 6.88
C ARG A 153 -4.34 23.96 7.84
N VAL A 154 -3.45 23.05 8.22
CA VAL A 154 -2.32 23.37 9.09
C VAL A 154 -1.32 24.28 8.37
N VAL A 155 -1.02 24.01 7.10
CA VAL A 155 -0.15 24.88 6.26
C VAL A 155 -0.73 26.27 6.10
N ASN A 156 -2.02 26.38 5.73
CA ASN A 156 -2.66 27.68 5.54
C ASN A 156 -2.79 28.48 6.84
N ARG A 157 -2.91 27.80 7.99
CA ARG A 157 -2.84 28.47 9.28
C ARG A 157 -1.47 29.12 9.49
N ALA A 158 -0.38 28.40 9.22
CA ALA A 158 0.97 28.93 9.35
C ALA A 158 1.21 30.11 8.40
N ARG A 159 0.74 29.99 7.15
CA ARG A 159 0.80 31.06 6.15
C ARG A 159 0.05 32.31 6.58
N LYS A 160 -1.19 32.15 7.05
CA LYS A 160 -2.01 33.27 7.54
C LYS A 160 -1.36 34.01 8.69
N VAL A 161 -0.76 33.29 9.66
CA VAL A 161 -0.05 33.90 10.79
C VAL A 161 1.14 34.73 10.32
N ALA A 162 1.83 34.29 9.27
CA ALA A 162 2.96 35.00 8.68
C ALA A 162 2.57 36.02 7.58
N GLY A 163 1.27 36.31 7.40
CA GLY A 163 0.80 37.29 6.41
C GLY A 163 0.85 36.83 4.95
N TYR A 164 1.04 35.54 4.69
CA TYR A 164 1.03 34.98 3.33
C TYR A 164 -0.36 34.53 2.89
N GLU A 165 -0.62 34.62 1.58
CA GLU A 165 -1.85 34.11 0.97
C GLU A 165 -2.02 32.61 1.16
N PRO A 166 -3.24 32.11 1.40
CA PRO A 166 -3.48 30.68 1.57
C PRO A 166 -3.32 29.90 0.26
N VAL A 167 -2.92 28.63 0.36
CA VAL A 167 -2.92 27.68 -0.74
C VAL A 167 -4.36 27.17 -0.97
N PRO A 168 -4.89 27.22 -2.20
CA PRO A 168 -6.26 26.80 -2.49
C PRO A 168 -6.42 25.28 -2.35
N ALA A 169 -7.62 24.83 -1.95
CA ALA A 169 -7.91 23.40 -1.78
C ALA A 169 -7.95 22.61 -3.10
N THR A 170 -8.08 23.30 -4.23
CA THR A 170 -8.04 22.74 -5.58
C THR A 170 -6.70 22.10 -5.92
N CYS A 171 -5.63 22.40 -5.18
CA CYS A 171 -4.33 21.75 -5.35
C CYS A 171 -4.36 20.25 -5.01
N LEU A 172 -5.31 19.80 -4.19
CA LEU A 172 -5.41 18.42 -3.74
C LEU A 172 -6.12 17.54 -4.78
N ARG A 173 -5.50 16.40 -5.13
CA ARG A 173 -6.15 15.34 -5.91
C ARG A 173 -7.16 14.58 -5.05
N LEU A 174 -8.40 15.04 -5.01
CA LEU A 174 -9.47 14.45 -4.15
C LEU A 174 -10.31 13.36 -4.82
N ARG A 175 -10.10 13.11 -6.13
CA ARG A 175 -10.78 12.05 -6.88
C ARG A 175 -9.86 10.87 -7.11
N ARG A 176 -10.34 9.68 -6.75
CA ARG A 176 -9.63 8.41 -6.95
C ARG A 176 -9.77 7.97 -8.40
N ARG A 177 -8.69 7.47 -8.99
CA ARG A 177 -8.74 6.73 -10.25
C ARG A 177 -9.06 5.28 -9.96
N VAL A 178 -10.20 4.79 -10.43
CA VAL A 178 -10.54 3.37 -10.30
C VAL A 178 -9.67 2.58 -11.28
N LEU A 179 -8.65 1.91 -10.76
CA LEU A 179 -7.81 1.02 -11.53
C LEU A 179 -8.53 -0.32 -11.76
N ARG A 180 -8.28 -0.94 -12.92
CA ARG A 180 -8.73 -2.29 -13.25
C ARG A 180 -7.52 -3.24 -13.28
N PRO A 181 -6.96 -3.63 -12.12
CA PRO A 181 -5.67 -4.32 -12.04
C PRO A 181 -5.67 -5.74 -12.62
N PHE A 182 -6.85 -6.35 -12.80
CA PHE A 182 -6.99 -7.74 -13.27
C PHE A 182 -7.71 -7.86 -14.62
N VAL A 183 -8.09 -6.73 -15.25
CA VAL A 183 -8.35 -6.76 -16.69
C VAL A 183 -6.98 -6.90 -17.31
N ARG A 184 -6.80 -7.93 -18.15
CA ARG A 184 -5.55 -8.29 -18.83
C ARG A 184 -4.96 -7.05 -19.52
N ALA A 185 -4.21 -6.24 -18.78
CA ALA A 185 -3.19 -5.40 -19.37
C ALA A 185 -2.22 -6.38 -20.02
N GLY A 186 -1.58 -5.98 -21.12
CA GLY A 186 -0.52 -6.78 -21.75
C GLY A 186 0.58 -7.19 -20.75
N PRO A 187 1.67 -7.82 -21.22
CA PRO A 187 2.77 -8.22 -20.34
C PRO A 187 3.09 -7.08 -19.36
N ILE A 188 3.17 -7.43 -18.06
CA ILE A 188 3.47 -6.49 -16.99
C ILE A 188 4.73 -5.74 -17.42
N ARG A 189 4.59 -4.50 -17.86
CA ARG A 189 5.74 -3.62 -18.03
C ARG A 189 6.17 -3.30 -16.62
N CYS A 190 7.10 -4.10 -16.09
CA CYS A 190 7.99 -3.64 -15.04
C CYS A 190 8.44 -2.24 -15.46
N LEU A 191 8.30 -1.27 -14.55
CA LEU A 191 8.85 0.07 -14.77
C LEU A 191 10.30 -0.11 -15.25
N PRO A 192 10.75 0.64 -16.27
CA PRO A 192 12.05 0.41 -16.86
C PRO A 192 13.11 0.46 -15.77
N GLU A 193 13.78 -0.68 -15.55
CA GLU A 193 15.07 -0.70 -14.89
C GLU A 193 15.95 0.24 -15.71
N ASN A 194 16.55 1.23 -15.04
CA ASN A 194 17.38 2.27 -15.64
C ASN A 194 18.17 1.74 -16.84
N GLU A 195 17.85 2.25 -18.03
CA GLU A 195 18.45 1.89 -19.31
C GLU A 195 19.83 2.58 -19.48
N GLN A 196 20.62 2.61 -18.42
CA GLN A 196 21.94 3.23 -18.36
C GLN A 196 22.95 2.24 -17.78
N ALA A 197 23.24 1.19 -18.55
CA ALA A 197 24.55 0.51 -18.62
C ALA A 197 24.41 -0.76 -19.47
N ARG A 198 24.50 -0.61 -20.78
CA ARG A 198 25.08 -1.67 -21.62
C ARG A 198 26.22 -1.05 -22.42
N PRO A 199 27.47 -1.51 -22.27
CA PRO A 199 28.54 -1.06 -23.14
C PRO A 199 28.19 -1.45 -24.58
N THR A 200 28.24 -0.46 -25.46
CA THR A 200 28.18 -0.64 -26.91
C THR A 200 29.29 -1.58 -27.33
N ALA A 201 28.93 -2.77 -27.83
CA ALA A 201 29.88 -3.62 -28.52
C ALA A 201 30.33 -2.89 -29.79
N VAL A 202 31.61 -2.52 -29.81
CA VAL A 202 32.33 -2.00 -30.97
C VAL A 202 32.31 -3.04 -32.08
N GLY A 203 32.06 -2.57 -33.29
CA GLY A 203 31.78 -3.39 -34.47
C GLY A 203 32.99 -4.17 -34.97
N ASP A 204 32.70 -5.39 -35.39
CA ASP A 204 33.60 -6.21 -36.19
C ASP A 204 33.47 -5.80 -37.66
N ARG A 205 34.54 -5.25 -38.22
CA ARG A 205 34.70 -4.98 -39.66
C ARG A 205 35.54 -6.12 -40.21
N GLY A 206 34.94 -6.94 -41.07
CA GLY A 206 35.65 -7.89 -41.92
C GLY A 206 35.04 -7.91 -43.32
N GLY A 207 35.89 -7.74 -44.33
CA GLY A 207 35.57 -7.88 -45.75
C GLY A 207 35.80 -6.63 -46.56
#